data_AF-A0AAP0RRP6-F1
#
_entry.id   AF-A0AAP0RRP6-F1
#
_cell.length_a   1.000
_cell.length_b   1.000
_cell.length_c   1.000
_cell.angle_alpha   90.00
_cell.angle_beta   90.00
_cell.angle_gamma   90.00
#
_symmetry.space_group_name_H-M   'P 1'
#
loop_
_entity.id
_entity.type
_entity.pdbx_description
1 polymer ?
#
loop_
_entity_poly.entity_id
_entity_poly.type
_entity_poly.pdbx_seq_one_letter_code
_entity_poly.pdbx_strand_id
1 'polypeptide(L)'
;MPFSEISVGSFKDATSKEAIRQGFAEFISALIFVFAGQGSGMAFRKLTKSETPRVEGVIAIALAHSLALVVAVAVSKNISGGHVNPAVTLGAFVGGHKNLSLIKLIIYWIGQFLGSVIACLLLKLATNEMAIRPFVLAENYTVGSAVVLEIVMTFGLVYTVYATAIDPQRQSNDTIAPIAIGFIVGANILAGGAFSGASMNPR
;
A
#
# COMPACT_ATOMS: atom_id res chain seq x y z
N MET A 1 5.72 -14.81 -24.60
CA MET A 1 6.12 -13.64 -23.80
C MET A 1 7.58 -13.84 -23.44
N PRO A 2 8.53 -12.99 -23.86
CA PRO A 2 9.86 -13.10 -23.30
C PRO A 2 9.77 -12.56 -21.87
N PHE A 3 10.16 -13.36 -20.89
CA PHE A 3 10.44 -12.87 -19.55
C PHE A 3 11.45 -11.74 -19.71
N SER A 4 11.01 -10.49 -19.53
CA SER A 4 11.90 -9.33 -19.57
C SER A 4 12.94 -9.49 -18.48
N GLU A 5 14.21 -9.32 -18.85
CA GLU A 5 15.36 -9.46 -17.96
C GLU A 5 15.16 -8.63 -16.69
N ILE A 6 15.13 -9.32 -15.54
CA ILE A 6 15.21 -8.67 -14.23
C ILE A 6 16.50 -7.84 -14.21
N SER A 7 16.37 -6.53 -14.09
CA SER A 7 17.51 -5.61 -14.11
C SER A 7 18.00 -5.34 -12.70
N VAL A 8 19.29 -5.58 -12.44
CA VAL A 8 19.92 -5.22 -11.16
C VAL A 8 20.05 -3.69 -11.03
N GLY A 9 20.31 -3.00 -12.13
CA GLY A 9 20.64 -1.56 -12.15
C GLY A 9 22.10 -1.29 -11.78
N SER A 10 22.47 0.00 -11.72
CA SER A 10 23.81 0.45 -11.33
C SER A 10 23.78 1.34 -10.07
N PHE A 11 24.87 1.38 -9.31
CA PHE A 11 24.98 2.28 -8.15
C PHE A 11 24.85 3.77 -8.52
N LYS A 12 25.16 4.15 -9.77
CA LYS A 12 24.93 5.51 -10.26
C LYS A 12 23.44 5.83 -10.38
N ASP A 13 22.60 4.82 -10.59
CA ASP A 13 21.14 4.98 -10.64
C ASP A 13 20.61 5.36 -9.25
N ALA A 14 21.24 4.84 -8.19
CA ALA A 14 20.82 5.08 -6.81
C ALA A 14 20.93 6.56 -6.39
N THR A 15 21.92 7.27 -6.94
CA THR A 15 22.16 8.69 -6.67
C THR A 15 21.60 9.59 -7.76
N SER A 16 20.92 9.03 -8.75
CA SER A 16 20.29 9.82 -9.81
C SER A 16 19.18 10.70 -9.25
N LYS A 17 19.03 11.90 -9.81
CA LYS A 17 17.94 12.82 -9.46
C LYS A 17 16.57 12.15 -9.62
N GLU A 18 16.42 11.30 -10.63
CA GLU A 18 15.18 10.56 -10.88
C GLU A 18 14.88 9.57 -9.75
N ALA A 19 15.83 8.70 -9.39
CA ALA A 19 15.61 7.70 -8.35
C ALA A 19 15.33 8.34 -6.99
N ILE A 20 16.05 9.42 -6.64
CA ILE A 20 15.79 10.18 -5.41
C ILE A 20 14.39 10.77 -5.43
N ARG A 21 13.98 11.40 -6.54
CA ARG A 21 12.63 11.96 -6.70
C ARG A 21 11.55 10.88 -6.60
N GLN A 22 11.79 9.70 -7.14
CA GLN A 22 10.89 8.55 -7.05
C GLN A 22 10.77 8.02 -5.63
N GLY A 23 11.89 7.81 -4.94
CA GLY A 23 11.89 7.38 -3.53
C GLY A 23 11.18 8.38 -2.62
N PHE A 24 11.35 9.68 -2.87
CA PHE A 24 10.64 10.73 -2.13
C PHE A 24 9.13 10.75 -2.43
N ALA A 25 8.73 10.53 -3.69
CA ALA A 25 7.31 10.41 -4.05
C ALA A 25 6.65 9.20 -3.36
N GLU A 26 7.36 8.06 -3.30
CA GLU A 26 6.93 6.88 -2.54
C GLU A 26 6.82 7.17 -1.04
N PHE A 27 7.77 7.92 -0.47
CA PHE A 27 7.71 8.37 0.92
C PHE A 27 6.46 9.21 1.22
N ILE A 28 6.22 10.26 0.44
CA ILE A 28 5.06 11.15 0.65
C ILE A 28 3.74 10.38 0.47
N SER A 29 3.66 9.53 -0.55
CA SER A 29 2.45 8.76 -0.83
C SER A 29 2.19 7.70 0.23
N ALA A 30 3.24 7.04 0.72
CA ALA A 30 3.15 6.11 1.83
C ALA A 30 2.68 6.78 3.12
N LEU A 31 3.18 7.99 3.39
CA LEU A 31 2.78 8.82 4.52
C LEU A 31 1.29 9.17 4.43
N ILE A 32 0.82 9.69 3.30
CA ILE A 32 -0.60 10.04 3.08
C ILE A 32 -1.50 8.82 3.33
N PHE A 33 -1.15 7.67 2.75
CA PHE A 33 -1.94 6.45 2.88
C PHE A 33 -2.01 5.95 4.33
N VAL A 34 -0.87 5.82 5.01
CA VAL A 34 -0.84 5.28 6.40
C VAL A 34 -1.47 6.27 7.37
N PHE A 35 -1.23 7.57 7.21
CA PHE A 35 -1.79 8.58 8.10
C PHE A 35 -3.32 8.54 8.09
N ALA A 36 -3.93 8.50 6.90
CA ALA A 36 -5.38 8.40 6.77
C ALA A 36 -5.92 7.03 7.23
N GLY A 37 -5.27 5.94 6.80
CA GLY A 37 -5.68 4.59 7.12
C GLY A 37 -5.65 4.30 8.62
N GLN A 38 -4.51 4.47 9.27
CA GLN A 38 -4.35 4.27 10.72
C GLN A 38 -5.12 5.31 11.53
N GLY A 39 -5.11 6.58 11.07
CA GLY A 39 -5.86 7.66 11.70
C GLY A 39 -7.36 7.38 11.77
N SER A 40 -7.94 6.72 10.75
CA SER A 40 -9.36 6.35 10.76
C SER A 40 -9.71 5.34 11.87
N GLY A 41 -8.84 4.35 12.11
CA GLY A 41 -9.02 3.38 13.20
C GLY A 41 -8.89 4.05 14.58
N MET A 42 -7.94 4.98 14.72
CA MET A 42 -7.79 5.79 15.94
C MET A 42 -9.00 6.69 16.18
N ALA A 43 -9.49 7.36 15.14
CA ALA A 43 -10.69 8.20 15.20
C ALA A 43 -11.93 7.39 15.60
N PHE A 44 -12.11 6.20 15.00
CA PHE A 44 -13.20 5.30 15.35
C PHE A 44 -13.18 4.92 16.83
N ARG A 45 -12.01 4.50 17.36
CA ARG A 45 -11.84 4.15 18.78
C ARG A 45 -12.10 5.35 19.69
N LYS A 46 -11.64 6.54 19.31
CA LYS A 46 -11.87 7.78 20.08
C LYS A 46 -13.34 8.14 20.18
N LEU A 47 -14.08 8.03 19.07
CA LEU A 47 -15.51 8.37 19.00
C LEU A 47 -16.38 7.36 19.73
N THR A 48 -16.10 6.06 19.55
CA THR A 48 -16.93 4.98 20.10
C THR A 48 -16.55 4.54 21.50
N LYS A 49 -15.35 4.93 21.98
CA LYS A 49 -14.74 4.42 23.22
C LYS A 49 -14.70 2.89 23.28
N SER A 50 -14.67 2.23 22.12
CA SER A 50 -14.72 0.79 21.98
C SER A 50 -13.39 0.29 21.44
N GLU A 51 -12.85 -0.73 22.10
CA GLU A 51 -11.63 -1.42 21.68
C GLU A 51 -11.93 -2.69 20.89
N THR A 52 -13.20 -3.07 20.79
CA THR A 52 -13.65 -4.26 20.05
C THR A 52 -13.87 -3.91 18.58
N PRO A 53 -13.47 -4.77 17.63
CA PRO A 53 -13.85 -4.63 16.23
C PRO A 53 -15.37 -4.55 16.06
N ARG A 54 -15.85 -3.60 15.25
CA ARG A 54 -17.26 -3.46 14.88
C ARG A 54 -17.40 -3.21 13.40
N VAL A 55 -18.57 -3.52 12.83
CA VAL A 55 -18.86 -3.37 11.41
C VAL A 55 -18.62 -1.93 10.93
N GLU A 56 -19.05 -0.94 11.72
CA GLU A 56 -18.89 0.47 11.40
C GLU A 56 -17.41 0.88 11.35
N GLY A 57 -16.60 0.29 12.24
CA GLY A 57 -15.15 0.49 12.27
C GLY A 57 -14.47 -0.09 11.04
N VAL A 58 -14.84 -1.31 10.64
CA VAL A 58 -14.33 -1.95 9.42
C VAL A 58 -14.70 -1.12 8.18
N ILE A 59 -15.94 -0.63 8.10
CA ILE A 59 -16.39 0.23 6.99
C ILE A 59 -15.60 1.55 6.95
N ALA A 60 -15.42 2.22 8.10
CA ALA A 60 -14.66 3.47 8.17
C ALA A 60 -13.20 3.28 7.75
N ILE A 61 -12.56 2.20 8.23
CA ILE A 61 -11.18 1.86 7.89
C ILE A 61 -11.06 1.52 6.40
N ALA A 62 -11.97 0.72 5.85
CA ALA A 62 -11.99 0.36 4.43
C ALA A 62 -12.12 1.59 3.52
N LEU A 63 -13.06 2.49 3.83
CA LEU A 63 -13.26 3.73 3.08
C LEU A 63 -12.03 4.63 3.15
N ALA A 64 -11.45 4.82 4.34
CA ALA A 64 -10.27 5.66 4.53
C ALA A 64 -9.06 5.13 3.74
N HIS A 65 -8.75 3.82 3.85
CA HIS A 65 -7.65 3.21 3.10
C HIS A 65 -7.90 3.28 1.59
N SER A 66 -9.13 3.02 1.15
CA SER A 66 -9.51 3.11 -0.25
C SER A 66 -9.26 4.49 -0.82
N LEU A 67 -9.89 5.53 -0.24
CA LEU A 67 -9.76 6.90 -0.71
C LEU A 67 -8.32 7.43 -0.62
N ALA A 68 -7.62 7.13 0.47
CA ALA A 68 -6.24 7.54 0.64
C ALA A 68 -5.32 6.87 -0.39
N LEU A 69 -5.55 5.61 -0.74
CA LEU A 69 -4.76 4.93 -1.76
C LEU A 69 -5.06 5.46 -3.16
N VAL A 70 -6.32 5.75 -3.49
CA VAL A 70 -6.67 6.42 -4.77
C VAL A 70 -5.85 7.70 -4.91
N VAL A 71 -5.85 8.55 -3.89
CA VAL A 71 -5.10 9.82 -3.91
C VAL A 71 -3.60 9.57 -3.96
N ALA A 72 -3.06 8.71 -3.09
CA ALA A 72 -1.64 8.44 -3.00
C ALA A 72 -1.07 7.92 -4.32
N VAL A 73 -1.77 7.00 -4.99
CA VAL A 73 -1.39 6.50 -6.32
C VAL A 73 -1.52 7.62 -7.35
N ALA A 74 -2.64 8.34 -7.38
CA ALA A 74 -2.89 9.38 -8.39
C ALA A 74 -1.82 10.50 -8.37
N VAL A 75 -1.39 10.96 -7.20
CA VAL A 75 -0.41 12.06 -7.08
C VAL A 75 1.03 11.64 -7.36
N SER A 76 1.36 10.35 -7.24
CA SER A 76 2.72 9.84 -7.43
C SER A 76 2.92 9.04 -8.72
N LYS A 77 1.84 8.65 -9.40
CA LYS A 77 1.86 7.85 -10.63
C LYS A 77 2.84 8.38 -11.67
N ASN A 78 2.82 9.69 -11.95
CA ASN A 78 3.69 10.29 -12.97
C ASN A 78 5.13 10.54 -12.49
N ILE A 79 5.45 10.20 -11.24
CA ILE A 79 6.78 10.36 -10.65
C ILE A 79 7.43 8.99 -10.45
N SER A 80 6.81 8.12 -9.65
CA SER A 80 7.29 6.78 -9.27
C SER A 80 6.46 5.62 -9.83
N GLY A 81 5.35 5.89 -10.52
CA GLY A 81 4.35 4.85 -10.82
C GLY A 81 3.35 4.63 -9.69
N GLY A 82 3.56 5.26 -8.52
CA GLY A 82 2.64 5.22 -7.39
C GLY A 82 2.44 3.82 -6.84
N HIS A 83 3.54 3.17 -6.46
CA HIS A 83 3.49 1.80 -5.95
C HIS A 83 2.90 1.75 -4.56
N VAL A 84 3.41 2.61 -3.66
CA VAL A 84 2.89 2.86 -2.31
C VAL A 84 2.79 1.58 -1.46
N ASN A 85 3.43 0.48 -1.88
CA ASN A 85 3.31 -0.85 -1.30
C ASN A 85 4.50 -1.74 -1.71
N PRO A 86 5.27 -2.32 -0.76
CA PRO A 86 6.40 -3.18 -1.07
C PRO A 86 6.04 -4.42 -1.90
N ALA A 87 4.87 -5.02 -1.69
CA ALA A 87 4.40 -6.17 -2.46
C ALA A 87 4.06 -5.80 -3.91
N VAL A 88 3.50 -4.61 -4.13
CA VAL A 88 3.28 -4.06 -5.49
C VAL A 88 4.61 -3.79 -6.18
N THR A 89 5.58 -3.18 -5.47
CA THR A 89 6.94 -2.97 -6.01
C THR A 89 7.63 -4.28 -6.35
N LEU A 90 7.52 -5.28 -5.48
CA LEU A 90 8.09 -6.60 -5.75
C LEU A 90 7.42 -7.27 -6.94
N GLY A 91 6.08 -7.23 -7.01
CA GLY A 91 5.31 -7.76 -8.12
C GLY A 91 5.76 -7.16 -9.44
N ALA A 92 5.77 -5.82 -9.53
CA ALA A 92 6.23 -5.06 -10.70
C ALA A 92 7.66 -5.43 -11.13
N PHE A 93 8.57 -5.61 -10.17
CA PHE A 93 9.96 -6.00 -10.42
C PHE A 93 10.06 -7.43 -10.96
N VAL A 94 9.37 -8.39 -10.34
CA VAL A 94 9.39 -9.80 -10.75
C VAL A 94 8.76 -10.00 -12.12
N GLY A 95 7.69 -9.27 -12.45
CA GLY A 95 7.16 -9.27 -13.82
C GLY A 95 7.92 -8.37 -14.80
N GLY A 96 9.12 -7.92 -14.42
CA GLY A 96 10.10 -7.28 -15.31
C GLY A 96 9.67 -5.92 -15.85
N HIS A 97 9.02 -5.10 -15.01
CA HIS A 97 8.71 -3.72 -15.37
C HIS A 97 10.00 -2.97 -15.73
N LYS A 98 10.15 -2.59 -17.02
CA LYS A 98 11.42 -2.12 -17.60
C LYS A 98 12.07 -0.94 -16.88
N ASN A 99 11.29 -0.11 -16.18
CA ASN A 99 11.79 1.08 -15.48
C ASN A 99 12.15 0.84 -14.01
N LEU A 100 12.01 -0.40 -13.52
CA LEU A 100 12.25 -0.76 -12.12
C LEU A 100 13.39 -1.78 -12.01
N SER A 101 14.57 -1.30 -11.64
CA SER A 101 15.70 -2.15 -11.26
C SER A 101 15.64 -2.58 -9.79
N LEU A 102 16.45 -3.56 -9.40
CA LEU A 102 16.56 -3.99 -8.00
C LEU A 102 16.95 -2.83 -7.08
N ILE A 103 17.87 -1.96 -7.53
CA ILE A 103 18.27 -0.77 -6.79
C ILE A 103 17.09 0.20 -6.60
N LYS A 104 16.31 0.46 -7.67
CA LYS A 104 15.11 1.31 -7.54
C LYS A 104 14.07 0.68 -6.62
N LEU A 105 13.85 -0.63 -6.68
CA LEU A 105 12.98 -1.35 -5.76
C LEU A 105 13.38 -1.10 -4.29
N ILE A 106 14.67 -1.21 -3.97
CA ILE A 106 15.17 -0.97 -2.60
C ILE A 106 14.92 0.48 -2.18
N ILE A 107 15.14 1.46 -3.08
CA ILE A 107 14.86 2.88 -2.82
C ILE A 107 13.36 3.10 -2.55
N TYR A 108 12.49 2.43 -3.31
CA TYR A 108 11.04 2.53 -3.13
C TYR A 108 10.64 1.95 -1.78
N TRP A 109 11.17 0.78 -1.42
CA TRP A 109 10.93 0.18 -0.10
C TRP A 109 11.38 1.10 1.02
N ILE A 110 12.59 1.68 0.95
CA ILE A 110 13.07 2.62 1.97
C ILE A 110 12.09 3.81 2.10
N GLY A 111 11.69 4.42 0.98
CA GLY A 111 10.71 5.52 0.99
C GLY A 111 9.38 5.08 1.62
N GLN A 112 8.86 3.93 1.21
CA GLN A 112 7.62 3.33 1.68
C GLN A 112 7.63 3.06 3.20
N PHE A 113 8.65 2.39 3.72
CA PHE A 113 8.79 2.12 5.15
C PHE A 113 8.98 3.41 5.96
N LEU A 114 9.84 4.32 5.51
CA LEU A 114 10.04 5.60 6.19
C LEU A 114 8.76 6.44 6.22
N GLY A 115 8.01 6.50 5.13
CA GLY A 115 6.74 7.23 5.06
C GLY A 115 5.71 6.70 6.06
N SER A 116 5.66 5.37 6.22
CA SER A 116 4.76 4.69 7.16
C SER A 116 5.15 4.97 8.62
N VAL A 117 6.44 4.88 8.94
CA VAL A 117 6.96 5.21 10.28
C VAL A 117 6.67 6.66 10.63
N ILE A 118 6.96 7.61 9.72
CA ILE A 118 6.71 9.04 9.96
C ILE A 118 5.21 9.32 10.10
N ALA A 119 4.35 8.71 9.29
CA ALA A 119 2.89 8.86 9.44
C ALA A 119 2.41 8.41 10.83
N CYS A 120 2.88 7.27 11.32
CA CYS A 120 2.57 6.79 12.66
C CYS A 120 3.08 7.75 13.75
N LEU A 121 4.32 8.24 13.66
CA LEU A 121 4.85 9.21 14.63
C LEU A 121 4.04 10.51 14.64
N LEU A 122 3.67 11.03 13.46
CA LEU A 122 2.84 12.22 13.35
C LEU A 122 1.45 12.00 13.93
N LEU A 123 0.82 10.84 13.69
CA LEU A 123 -0.46 10.49 14.33
C LEU A 123 -0.34 10.46 15.84
N LYS A 124 0.70 9.82 16.38
CA LYS A 124 0.93 9.72 17.83
C LYS A 124 1.05 11.11 18.46
N LEU A 125 1.85 11.99 17.87
CA LEU A 125 2.00 13.38 18.31
C LEU A 125 0.69 14.17 18.21
N ALA A 126 0.00 14.09 17.06
CA ALA A 126 -1.21 14.86 16.79
C ALA A 126 -2.43 14.40 17.60
N THR A 127 -2.41 13.18 18.12
CA THR A 127 -3.53 12.57 18.86
C THR A 127 -3.26 12.40 20.36
N ASN A 128 -2.28 13.14 20.89
CA ASN A 128 -1.90 13.14 22.29
C ASN A 128 -1.48 11.73 22.79
N GLU A 129 -0.53 11.13 22.08
CA GLU A 129 0.08 9.83 22.39
C GLU A 129 -0.88 8.64 22.39
N MET A 130 -2.01 8.75 21.68
CA MET A 130 -2.92 7.63 21.51
C MET A 130 -2.24 6.45 20.81
N ALA A 131 -2.45 5.25 21.36
CA ALA A 131 -1.82 4.04 20.83
C ALA A 131 -2.27 3.72 19.41
N ILE A 132 -1.28 3.48 18.53
CA ILE A 132 -1.45 2.96 17.18
C ILE A 132 -1.50 1.45 17.26
N ARG A 133 -2.47 0.82 16.60
CA ARG A 133 -2.62 -0.64 16.63
C ARG A 133 -2.00 -1.25 15.38
N PRO A 134 -1.15 -2.28 15.53
CA PRO A 134 -0.68 -3.05 14.38
C PRO A 134 -1.82 -3.91 13.80
N PHE A 135 -1.62 -4.41 12.58
CA PHE A 135 -2.42 -5.51 12.07
C PHE A 135 -2.19 -6.74 12.95
N VAL A 136 -3.27 -7.31 13.48
CA VAL A 136 -3.22 -8.45 14.40
C VAL A 136 -4.16 -9.55 13.91
N LEU A 137 -3.78 -10.78 14.21
CA LEU A 137 -4.60 -11.96 13.97
C LEU A 137 -5.83 -11.93 14.89
N ALA A 138 -7.00 -12.18 14.34
CA ALA A 138 -8.23 -12.30 15.12
C ALA A 138 -8.14 -13.48 16.11
N GLU A 139 -8.85 -13.36 17.22
CA GLU A 139 -8.95 -14.45 18.21
C GLU A 139 -9.49 -15.72 17.55
N ASN A 140 -8.89 -16.87 17.89
CA ASN A 140 -9.23 -18.18 17.32
C ASN A 140 -9.08 -18.30 15.80
N TYR A 141 -8.36 -17.39 15.14
CA TYR A 141 -8.01 -17.50 13.72
C TYR A 141 -6.59 -18.06 13.58
N THR A 142 -6.34 -18.92 12.57
CA THR A 142 -5.04 -19.56 12.42
C THR A 142 -4.10 -18.75 11.53
N VAL A 143 -2.79 -18.86 11.78
CA VAL A 143 -1.76 -18.25 10.93
C VAL A 143 -1.86 -18.75 9.50
N GLY A 144 -2.07 -20.06 9.29
CA GLY A 144 -2.20 -20.64 7.95
C GLY A 144 -3.36 -20.03 7.16
N SER A 145 -4.53 -19.89 7.79
CA SER A 145 -5.69 -19.24 7.17
C SER A 145 -5.45 -17.76 6.86
N ALA A 146 -4.77 -17.04 7.75
CA ALA A 146 -4.40 -15.64 7.51
C ALA A 146 -3.40 -15.47 6.36
N VAL A 147 -2.42 -16.36 6.25
CA VAL A 147 -1.47 -16.37 5.13
C VAL A 147 -2.19 -16.58 3.81
N VAL A 148 -3.11 -17.56 3.73
CA VAL A 148 -3.91 -17.79 2.52
C VAL A 148 -4.74 -16.55 2.16
N LEU A 149 -5.39 -15.94 3.17
CA LEU A 149 -6.20 -14.75 2.96
C LEU A 149 -5.37 -13.57 2.44
N GLU A 150 -4.22 -13.28 3.06
CA GLU A 150 -3.31 -12.22 2.63
C GLU A 150 -2.73 -12.49 1.24
N ILE A 151 -2.41 -13.76 0.90
CA ILE A 151 -1.95 -14.13 -0.46
C ILE A 151 -3.03 -13.77 -1.49
N VAL A 152 -4.28 -14.17 -1.28
CA VAL A 152 -5.37 -13.93 -2.24
C VAL A 152 -5.65 -12.43 -2.39
N MET A 153 -5.74 -11.70 -1.28
CA MET A 153 -6.01 -10.26 -1.30
C MET A 153 -4.86 -9.48 -1.94
N THR A 154 -3.62 -9.80 -1.59
CA THR A 154 -2.43 -9.17 -2.16
C THR A 154 -2.29 -9.50 -3.65
N PHE A 155 -2.58 -10.74 -4.04
CA PHE A 155 -2.63 -11.13 -5.45
C PHE A 155 -3.65 -10.29 -6.21
N GLY A 156 -4.87 -10.15 -5.68
CA GLY A 156 -5.91 -9.32 -6.30
C GLY A 156 -5.48 -7.86 -6.47
N LEU A 157 -4.81 -7.29 -5.46
CA LEU A 157 -4.23 -5.95 -5.54
C LEU A 157 -3.14 -5.86 -6.63
N VAL A 158 -2.12 -6.72 -6.57
CA VAL A 158 -1.00 -6.70 -7.52
C VAL A 158 -1.49 -6.95 -8.94
N TYR A 159 -2.42 -7.89 -9.13
CA TYR A 159 -3.06 -8.15 -10.42
C TYR A 159 -3.83 -6.92 -10.94
N THR A 160 -4.56 -6.22 -10.08
CA THR A 160 -5.25 -4.97 -10.44
C THR A 160 -4.26 -3.91 -10.92
N VAL A 161 -3.12 -3.76 -10.23
CA VAL A 161 -2.03 -2.86 -10.68
C VAL A 161 -1.51 -3.28 -12.05
N TYR A 162 -1.28 -4.58 -12.25
CA TYR A 162 -0.82 -5.09 -13.55
C TYR A 162 -1.77 -4.77 -14.68
N ALA A 163 -3.05 -5.11 -14.52
CA ALA A 163 -4.07 -4.96 -15.55
C ALA A 163 -4.41 -3.50 -15.86
N THR A 164 -4.29 -2.60 -14.87
CA THR A 164 -4.72 -1.20 -15.01
C THR A 164 -3.58 -0.20 -15.22
N ALA A 165 -2.37 -0.49 -14.76
CA ALA A 165 -1.26 0.47 -14.76
C ALA A 165 0.01 -0.01 -15.49
N ILE A 166 0.27 -1.32 -15.55
CA ILE A 166 1.54 -1.85 -16.10
C ILE A 166 1.39 -2.40 -17.52
N ASP A 167 0.32 -3.16 -17.81
CA ASP A 167 0.14 -3.85 -19.09
C ASP A 167 0.19 -2.86 -20.27
N PRO A 168 1.08 -3.03 -21.27
CA PRO A 168 1.10 -2.20 -22.48
C PRO A 168 -0.24 -2.19 -23.24
N GLN A 169 -1.06 -3.24 -23.10
CA GLN A 169 -2.37 -3.38 -23.73
C GLN A 169 -3.50 -2.78 -22.90
N ARG A 170 -3.21 -2.07 -21.81
CA ARG A 170 -4.21 -1.54 -20.86
C ARG A 170 -5.17 -0.46 -21.42
N GLN A 171 -5.03 -0.05 -22.68
CA GLN A 171 -5.89 0.96 -23.34
C GLN A 171 -6.20 2.16 -22.41
N SER A 172 -7.48 2.54 -22.28
CA SER A 172 -7.95 3.64 -21.42
C SER A 172 -8.00 3.30 -19.93
N ASN A 173 -7.63 2.09 -19.50
CA ASN A 173 -7.68 1.69 -18.08
C ASN A 173 -6.68 2.46 -17.23
N ASP A 174 -5.66 3.05 -17.85
CA ASP A 174 -4.64 3.86 -17.18
C ASP A 174 -5.25 5.08 -16.44
N THR A 175 -6.35 5.64 -16.97
CA THR A 175 -7.07 6.76 -16.34
C THR A 175 -7.77 6.35 -15.05
N ILE A 176 -8.30 5.13 -14.98
CA ILE A 176 -9.04 4.62 -13.82
C ILE A 176 -8.17 3.83 -12.85
N ALA A 177 -6.90 3.58 -13.19
CA ALA A 177 -5.99 2.74 -12.41
C ALA A 177 -5.92 3.15 -10.91
N PRO A 178 -5.75 4.43 -10.54
CA PRO A 178 -5.72 4.81 -9.13
C PRO A 178 -7.03 4.45 -8.39
N ILE A 179 -8.18 4.63 -9.05
CA ILE A 179 -9.50 4.32 -8.48
C ILE A 179 -9.65 2.81 -8.28
N ALA A 180 -9.33 2.02 -9.32
CA ALA A 180 -9.40 0.56 -9.25
C ALA A 180 -8.51 -0.01 -8.15
N ILE A 181 -7.27 0.49 -8.05
CA ILE A 181 -6.28 0.08 -7.03
C ILE A 181 -6.76 0.44 -5.62
N GLY A 182 -7.31 1.64 -5.41
CA GLY A 182 -7.86 2.03 -4.11
C GLY A 182 -9.07 1.17 -3.71
N PHE A 183 -10.00 0.95 -4.65
CA PHE A 183 -11.23 0.24 -4.38
C PHE A 183 -11.02 -1.25 -4.10
N ILE A 184 -10.07 -1.91 -4.77
CA ILE A 184 -9.77 -3.31 -4.46
C ILE A 184 -9.19 -3.47 -3.04
N VAL A 185 -8.38 -2.51 -2.57
CA VAL A 185 -7.89 -2.49 -1.17
C VAL A 185 -9.04 -2.28 -0.19
N GLY A 186 -9.93 -1.32 -0.45
CA GLY A 186 -11.12 -1.11 0.38
C GLY A 186 -12.01 -2.35 0.45
N ALA A 187 -12.30 -2.98 -0.69
CA ALA A 187 -13.10 -4.20 -0.77
C ALA A 187 -12.46 -5.37 0.00
N ASN A 188 -11.14 -5.54 -0.12
CA ASN A 188 -10.42 -6.56 0.63
C ASN A 188 -10.40 -6.28 2.14
N ILE A 189 -10.37 -5.01 2.58
CA ILE A 189 -10.51 -4.68 4.01
C ILE A 189 -11.91 -5.04 4.52
N LEU A 190 -12.96 -4.80 3.73
CA LEU A 190 -14.32 -5.23 4.10
C LEU A 190 -14.43 -6.76 4.23
N ALA A 191 -13.71 -7.52 3.39
CA ALA A 191 -13.72 -8.97 3.41
C ALA A 191 -12.82 -9.58 4.50
N GLY A 192 -11.59 -9.08 4.64
CA GLY A 192 -10.52 -9.69 5.43
C GLY A 192 -10.18 -8.97 6.74
N GLY A 193 -10.68 -7.74 6.94
CA GLY A 193 -10.27 -6.86 8.04
C GLY A 193 -10.57 -7.44 9.42
N ALA A 194 -11.63 -8.24 9.56
CA ALA A 194 -12.00 -8.91 10.80
C ALA A 194 -11.18 -10.18 11.11
N PHE A 195 -10.30 -10.63 10.19
CA PHE A 195 -9.57 -11.90 10.30
C PHE A 195 -8.06 -11.70 10.42
N SER A 196 -7.42 -11.13 9.39
CA SER A 196 -5.97 -10.84 9.37
C SER A 196 -5.65 -9.35 9.56
N GLY A 197 -6.70 -8.51 9.59
CA GLY A 197 -6.57 -7.06 9.48
C GLY A 197 -6.47 -6.55 8.03
N ALA A 198 -6.37 -7.44 7.04
CA ALA A 198 -6.29 -7.13 5.61
C ALA A 198 -5.17 -6.12 5.27
N SER A 199 -3.93 -6.52 5.54
CA SER A 199 -2.76 -5.66 5.34
C SER A 199 -2.49 -5.43 3.85
N MET A 200 -2.31 -6.52 3.08
CA MET A 200 -1.85 -6.52 1.68
C MET A 200 -0.53 -5.77 1.41
N ASN A 201 0.08 -5.20 2.43
CA ASN A 201 1.06 -4.12 2.32
C ASN A 201 2.08 -4.21 3.47
N PRO A 202 3.28 -4.75 3.21
CA PRO A 202 4.25 -5.05 4.27
C PRO A 202 4.84 -3.87 5.07
N ARG A 203 4.57 -2.62 4.71
CA ARG A 203 5.20 -1.42 5.30
C ARG A 203 4.49 -0.83 6.52
#